data_AF-A0A357M1L4-F1
#
_entry.id   AF-A0A357M1L4-F1
#
_cell.length_a   1.000
_cell.length_b   1.000
_cell.length_c   1.000
_cell.angle_alpha   90.00
_cell.angle_beta   90.00
_cell.angle_gamma   90.00
#
_symmetry.space_group_name_H-M   'P 1'
#
loop_
_entity.id
_entity.type
_entity.pdbx_description
1 polymer ?
#
loop_
_entity_poly.entity_id
_entity_poly.type
_entity_poly.pdbx_seq_one_letter_code
_entity_poly.pdbx_strand_id
1 'polypeptide(L)'
;MGSGNVSGSFVKLNPASTGANYYLEISFGAGAGSIAPGGDSGEIQARTNKTDWTAYNELDDYSYSAAQQSYADWNKVTLYQGETLVWGLEP
;
A
#
# COMPACT_ATOMS: atom_id res chain seq x y z
N MET A 1 6.95 12.48 -8.26
CA MET A 1 6.99 12.52 -6.78
C MET A 1 8.38 12.23 -6.22
N GLY A 2 9.21 11.37 -6.84
CA GLY A 2 10.58 11.08 -6.40
C GLY A 2 10.63 10.13 -5.19
N SER A 3 11.46 9.09 -5.26
CA SER A 3 11.47 8.01 -4.24
C SER A 3 11.85 8.50 -2.83
N GLY A 4 12.68 9.54 -2.72
CA GLY A 4 13.04 10.14 -1.43
C GLY A 4 11.89 10.79 -0.67
N ASN A 5 10.72 10.96 -1.31
CA ASN A 5 9.51 11.47 -0.68
C ASN A 5 8.50 10.36 -0.32
N VAL A 6 8.85 9.09 -0.50
CA VAL A 6 7.99 7.94 -0.20
C VAL A 6 8.54 7.23 1.03
N SER A 7 7.71 7.03 2.05
CA SER A 7 8.05 6.29 3.26
C SER A 7 7.16 5.06 3.41
N GLY A 8 7.69 4.01 4.02
CA GLY A 8 6.97 2.77 4.30
C GLY A 8 7.03 2.43 5.79
N SER A 9 5.90 2.06 6.39
CA SER A 9 5.83 1.59 7.78
C SER A 9 4.99 0.33 7.88
N PHE A 10 5.43 -0.66 8.67
CA PHE A 10 4.63 -1.84 8.95
C PHE A 10 3.83 -1.64 10.24
N VAL A 11 2.52 -1.75 10.15
CA VAL A 11 1.61 -1.61 11.29
C VAL A 11 0.90 -2.93 11.53
N LYS A 12 0.94 -3.38 12.78
CA LYS A 12 0.25 -4.60 13.21
C LYS A 12 -1.23 -4.32 13.42
N LEU A 13 -2.10 -5.16 12.86
CA LEU A 13 -3.53 -5.12 13.12
C LEU A 13 -3.85 -5.80 14.45
N ASN A 14 -4.70 -5.16 15.26
CA ASN A 14 -5.16 -5.70 16.54
C ASN A 14 -6.64 -5.33 16.80
N PRO A 15 -7.58 -6.28 16.71
CA PRO A 15 -7.37 -7.70 16.36
C PRO A 15 -6.92 -7.88 14.90
N ALA A 16 -6.36 -9.04 14.56
CA ALA A 16 -6.10 -9.39 13.17
C ALA A 16 -7.42 -9.69 12.43
N SER A 17 -7.49 -9.32 11.16
CA SER A 17 -8.59 -9.65 10.24
C SER A 17 -8.23 -10.89 9.39
N THR A 18 -9.22 -11.48 8.73
CA THR A 18 -8.98 -12.63 7.83
C THR A 18 -8.07 -12.20 6.68
N GLY A 19 -6.91 -12.84 6.55
CA GLY A 19 -5.91 -12.53 5.53
C GLY A 19 -5.13 -11.24 5.78
N ALA A 20 -5.22 -10.65 6.98
CA ALA A 20 -4.45 -9.45 7.33
C ALA A 20 -4.13 -9.41 8.84
N ASN A 21 -2.85 -9.56 9.18
CA ASN A 21 -2.32 -9.32 10.53
C ASN A 21 -1.40 -8.09 10.60
N TYR A 22 -0.99 -7.57 9.44
CA TYR A 22 -0.22 -6.35 9.25
C TYR A 22 -0.68 -5.64 7.99
N TYR A 23 -0.39 -4.35 7.89
CA TYR A 23 -0.38 -3.62 6.63
C TYR A 23 0.92 -2.84 6.46
N LEU A 24 1.32 -2.64 5.20
CA LEU A 24 2.36 -1.67 4.83
C LEU A 24 1.67 -0.34 4.53
N GLU A 25 1.92 0.67 5.37
CA GLU A 25 1.52 2.04 5.12
C GLU A 25 2.54 2.72 4.21
N ILE A 26 2.11 3.23 3.07
CA ILE A 26 2.93 4.08 2.20
C ILE A 26 2.48 5.54 2.39
N SER A 27 3.40 6.40 2.81
CA SER A 27 3.13 7.83 3.03
C SER A 27 4.04 8.72 2.19
N PHE A 28 3.57 9.94 1.94
CA PHE A 28 4.24 10.91 1.07
C PHE A 28 4.63 12.17 1.85
N GLY A 29 5.92 12.51 1.80
CA GLY A 29 6.44 13.74 2.38
C GLY A 29 6.06 14.98 1.56
N ALA A 30 6.21 16.18 2.14
CA ALA A 30 5.85 17.44 1.49
C ALA A 30 6.52 17.66 0.12
N GLY A 31 7.74 17.13 -0.08
CA GLY A 31 8.46 17.19 -1.35
C GLY A 31 7.84 16.36 -2.48
N ALA A 32 6.84 15.51 -2.19
CA ALA A 32 6.08 14.79 -3.21
C ALA A 32 5.22 15.73 -4.08
N GLY A 33 4.86 16.90 -3.54
CA GLY A 33 4.02 17.89 -4.22
C GLY A 33 2.53 17.57 -4.15
N SER A 34 1.77 18.00 -5.17
CA SER A 34 0.32 17.82 -5.29
C SER A 34 -0.06 17.17 -6.61
N ILE A 35 -1.14 16.40 -6.62
CA ILE A 35 -1.74 15.85 -7.84
C ILE A 35 -2.82 16.82 -8.32
N ALA A 36 -2.74 17.24 -9.59
CA ALA A 36 -3.76 18.10 -10.20
C ALA A 36 -5.05 17.31 -10.47
N PRO A 37 -6.22 17.96 -10.56
CA PRO A 37 -7.47 17.29 -10.91
C PRO A 37 -7.34 16.48 -12.21
N GLY A 38 -7.73 15.20 -12.16
CA GLY A 38 -7.62 14.27 -13.28
C GLY A 38 -6.21 13.76 -13.59
N GLY A 39 -5.20 14.16 -12.82
CA GLY A 39 -3.85 13.61 -12.89
C GLY A 39 -3.61 12.44 -11.94
N ASP A 40 -2.40 11.89 -12.00
CA ASP A 40 -1.94 10.78 -11.17
C ASP A 40 -0.51 11.02 -10.63
N SER A 41 -0.06 10.18 -9.70
CA SER A 41 1.29 10.23 -9.11
C SER A 41 2.41 9.80 -10.06
N GLY A 42 2.07 9.18 -11.18
CA GLY A 42 2.91 8.22 -11.87
C GLY A 42 3.09 6.93 -11.08
N GLU A 43 4.03 6.13 -11.54
CA GLU A 43 4.43 4.87 -10.91
C GLU A 43 5.11 5.08 -9.55
N ILE A 44 4.71 4.25 -8.58
CA ILE A 44 5.38 4.10 -7.28
C ILE A 44 5.75 2.63 -7.14
N GLN A 45 7.03 2.31 -7.32
CA GLN A 45 7.55 0.96 -7.09
C GLN A 45 7.98 0.81 -5.63
N ALA A 46 7.47 -0.22 -4.96
CA ALA A 46 7.86 -0.59 -3.61
C ALA A 46 8.21 -2.08 -3.54
N ARG A 47 9.19 -2.42 -2.70
CA ARG A 47 9.53 -3.80 -2.37
C ARG A 47 9.84 -3.88 -0.88
N THR A 48 9.42 -4.96 -0.23
CA THR A 48 9.72 -5.19 1.18
C THR A 48 10.13 -6.64 1.42
N ASN A 49 10.81 -6.88 2.52
CA ASN A 49 11.21 -8.19 2.98
C ASN A 49 11.33 -8.18 4.51
N LYS A 50 11.21 -9.35 5.14
CA LYS A 50 11.58 -9.51 6.56
C LYS A 50 13.08 -9.25 6.73
N THR A 51 13.50 -8.80 7.90
CA THR A 51 14.91 -8.50 8.20
C THR A 51 15.83 -9.72 8.03
N ASP A 52 15.28 -10.93 8.24
CA ASP A 52 15.98 -12.20 8.10
C ASP A 52 15.82 -12.85 6.72
N TRP A 53 15.14 -12.18 5.78
CA TRP A 53 14.86 -12.67 4.43
C TRP A 53 14.08 -13.99 4.37
N THR A 54 13.42 -14.39 5.47
CA THR A 54 12.50 -15.54 5.40
C THR A 54 11.34 -15.23 4.47
N ALA A 55 10.88 -16.25 3.74
CA ALA A 55 9.84 -16.09 2.74
C ALA A 55 8.51 -15.61 3.35
N TYR A 56 7.74 -14.88 2.56
CA TYR A 56 6.30 -14.67 2.78
C TYR A 56 5.51 -15.77 2.05
N ASN A 57 4.30 -16.03 2.53
CA ASN A 57 3.27 -16.67 1.74
C ASN A 57 2.30 -15.56 1.31
N GLU A 58 2.21 -15.25 0.03
CA GLU A 58 1.33 -14.17 -0.46
C GLU A 58 -0.08 -14.67 -0.78
N LEU A 59 -0.31 -15.99 -0.79
CA LEU A 59 -1.60 -16.58 -1.17
C LEU A 59 -2.73 -16.26 -0.18
N ASP A 60 -2.40 -15.91 1.07
CA ASP A 60 -3.34 -15.51 2.11
C ASP A 60 -3.30 -14.01 2.44
N ASP A 61 -2.56 -13.21 1.66
CA ASP A 61 -2.51 -11.75 1.84
C ASP A 61 -3.74 -11.08 1.22
N TYR A 62 -4.49 -10.34 2.04
CA TYR A 62 -5.74 -9.67 1.63
C TYR A 62 -5.55 -8.79 0.40
N SER A 63 -4.46 -8.02 0.35
CA SER A 63 -4.16 -7.06 -0.71
C SER A 63 -3.43 -7.67 -1.92
N TYR A 64 -3.05 -8.95 -1.89
CA TYR A 64 -2.30 -9.58 -2.97
C TYR A 64 -3.21 -10.04 -4.13
N SER A 65 -2.68 -9.98 -5.36
CA SER A 65 -3.31 -10.55 -6.56
C SER A 65 -2.26 -11.04 -7.55
N ALA A 66 -2.12 -12.36 -7.70
CA ALA A 66 -1.22 -12.97 -8.66
C ALA A 66 -1.60 -12.69 -10.13
N ALA A 67 -2.87 -12.39 -10.39
CA ALA A 67 -3.38 -12.13 -11.74
C ALA A 67 -3.07 -10.70 -12.22
N GLN A 68 -2.84 -9.77 -11.29
CA GLN A 68 -2.70 -8.36 -11.58
C GLN A 68 -1.24 -8.01 -11.93
N GLN A 69 -0.90 -8.06 -13.22
CA GLN A 69 0.47 -7.79 -13.71
C GLN A 69 0.64 -6.41 -14.35
N SER A 70 -0.42 -5.61 -14.42
CA SER A 70 -0.43 -4.24 -14.92
C SER A 70 -1.28 -3.35 -14.01
N TYR A 71 -1.08 -2.03 -14.06
CA TYR A 71 -1.92 -1.10 -13.31
C TYR A 71 -3.40 -1.27 -13.67
N ALA A 72 -4.24 -1.44 -12.65
CA ALA A 72 -5.68 -1.28 -12.72
C ALA A 72 -6.22 -1.00 -11.32
N ASP A 73 -7.51 -0.66 -11.27
CA ASP A 73 -8.23 -0.48 -10.02
C ASP A 73 -8.22 -1.76 -9.19
N TRP A 74 -7.69 -1.67 -7.97
CA TRP A 74 -7.65 -2.77 -7.01
C TRP A 74 -8.18 -2.28 -5.67
N ASN A 75 -9.38 -2.75 -5.30
CA ASN A 75 -10.09 -2.25 -4.12
C ASN A 75 -9.67 -2.93 -2.82
N LYS A 76 -8.76 -3.90 -2.85
CA LYS A 76 -8.16 -4.50 -1.63
C LYS A 76 -6.87 -3.83 -1.19
N VAL A 77 -6.48 -2.75 -1.86
CA VAL A 77 -5.52 -1.75 -1.36
C VAL A 77 -6.29 -0.48 -1.07
N THR A 78 -6.11 0.07 0.12
CA THR A 78 -6.84 1.25 0.60
C THR A 78 -6.02 2.53 0.43
N LEU A 79 -6.72 3.66 0.26
CA LEU A 79 -6.11 4.99 0.25
C LEU A 79 -6.83 5.88 1.26
N TYR A 80 -6.04 6.62 2.03
CA TYR A 80 -6.53 7.61 2.97
C TYR A 80 -6.06 9.01 2.57
N GLN A 81 -6.92 9.99 2.78
CA GLN A 81 -6.57 11.40 2.75
C GLN A 81 -6.71 11.96 4.17
N GLY A 82 -5.58 12.17 4.84
CA GLY A 82 -5.57 12.35 6.29
C GLY A 82 -6.06 11.08 6.97
N GLU A 83 -7.06 11.19 7.83
CA GLU A 83 -7.65 10.04 8.55
C GLU A 83 -8.88 9.44 7.82
N THR A 84 -9.25 10.00 6.66
CA THR A 84 -10.45 9.58 5.93
C THR A 84 -10.12 8.57 4.85
N LEU A 85 -10.75 7.39 4.89
CA LEU A 85 -10.72 6.42 3.79
C LEU A 85 -11.43 6.99 2.56
N VAL A 86 -10.73 7.05 1.42
CA VAL A 86 -11.25 7.60 0.16
C VAL A 86 -11.28 6.59 -0.99
N TRP A 87 -10.62 5.43 -0.83
CA TRP A 87 -10.63 4.34 -1.82
C TRP A 87 -10.41 2.99 -1.16
N GLY A 88 -11.01 1.94 -1.73
CA GLY A 88 -10.80 0.55 -1.34
C GLY A 88 -11.68 0.09 -0.19
N LEU A 89 -11.42 -1.12 0.27
CA LEU A 89 -12.12 -1.83 1.34
C LEU A 89 -11.10 -2.37 2.33
N GLU A 90 -11.18 -1.94 3.59
CA GLU A 90 -10.43 -2.54 4.69
C GLU A 90 -10.84 -4.01 4.92
N PRO A 91 -9.92 -4.87 5.41
CA PRO A 91 -10.18 -6.29 5.70
C PRO A 91 -10.99 -6.56 6.97
#